data_AF-A0A0Q9ZBQ4-F1
#
_entry.id   AF-A0A0Q9ZBQ4-F1
#
_cell.length_a   1.000
_cell.length_b   1.000
_cell.length_c   1.000
_cell.angle_alpha   90.00
_cell.angle_beta   90.00
_cell.angle_gamma   90.00
#
_symmetry.space_group_name_H-M   'P 1'
#
loop_
_entity.id
_entity.type
_entity.pdbx_description
1 polymer ?
#
loop_
_entity_poly.entity_id
_entity_poly.type
_entity_poly.pdbx_seq_one_letter_code
_entity_poly.pdbx_strand_id
1 'polypeptide(L)'
;MKNKLFILLFLSVISYVSAQNKDNIENEILSYTNSQTQIISKGRLLLADSFMEGDLKKVDEVRNYLLKEVDSENYIALLPGEQWLISYWTGEFYDVLDSVNYYYTKGNKNYQDKIFPPEDRLYYKLVEKSWNELEQLEGEILTSDLNEDQKDFLLLHLNFMIAGEPLNTITQDEINEMADLFIEKHPAGKYTELVKNNIRYKFKASNWGFAFDFFAGYAIQTGELSSQFNNGFALGHGFDIEYKKFTLYLRNYIGFPKTLREQEVEGISWEKDMRVTQFLPEASIGYSVVDTEKIKLSPFAGIGGVGFSPVEADIQDRPELDESTVGFVTSYTVGANLDFKLGWNTGAIFPNNKTYWFVRCRYGYTMPQMSNYPGYDGKIHYFNVGIGGVFRTTKRDI
;
A
#
# COMPACT_ATOMS: atom_id res chain seq x y z
N MET A 1 60.58 40.34 38.02
CA MET A 1 59.42 41.16 37.57
C MET A 1 59.28 41.30 36.05
N LYS A 2 60.33 41.22 35.23
CA LYS A 2 60.24 41.39 33.76
C LYS A 2 59.42 40.31 33.01
N ASN A 3 59.38 39.06 33.49
CA ASN A 3 58.67 37.97 32.79
C ASN A 3 57.15 37.96 33.01
N LYS A 4 56.62 38.65 34.04
CA LYS A 4 55.16 38.73 34.27
C LYS A 4 54.48 39.78 33.40
N LEU A 5 55.22 40.81 32.97
CA LEU A 5 54.71 41.86 32.08
C LEU A 5 54.50 41.34 30.64
N PHE A 6 55.38 40.43 30.19
CA PHE A 6 55.31 39.86 28.85
C PHE A 6 54.13 38.89 28.68
N ILE A 7 53.79 38.12 29.71
CA ILE A 7 52.64 37.19 29.71
C ILE A 7 51.31 37.96 29.70
N LEU A 8 51.22 39.10 30.41
CA LEU A 8 50.03 39.94 30.42
C LEU A 8 49.83 40.68 29.08
N LEU A 9 50.91 41.08 28.40
CA LEU A 9 50.85 41.65 27.06
C LEU A 9 50.48 40.60 26.00
N PHE A 10 50.91 39.35 26.16
CA PHE A 10 50.56 38.27 25.23
C PHE A 10 49.10 37.80 25.37
N LEU A 11 48.57 37.75 26.60
CA LEU A 11 47.16 37.42 26.87
C LEU A 11 46.18 38.53 26.43
N SER A 12 46.59 39.80 26.47
CA SER A 12 45.76 40.90 25.95
C SER A 12 45.70 40.89 24.42
N VAL A 13 46.78 40.52 23.72
CA VAL A 13 46.78 40.41 22.26
C VAL A 13 45.92 39.23 21.76
N ILE A 14 45.92 38.08 22.45
CA ILE A 14 45.09 36.92 22.07
C ILE A 14 43.58 37.23 22.23
N SER A 15 43.22 38.05 23.24
CA SER A 15 41.83 38.44 23.50
C SER A 15 41.25 39.35 22.40
N TYR A 16 42.08 40.18 21.76
CA TYR A 16 41.66 41.04 20.64
C TYR A 16 41.48 40.27 19.33
N VAL A 17 42.26 39.20 19.10
CA VAL A 17 42.15 38.38 17.88
C VAL A 17 40.88 37.51 17.89
N SER A 18 40.44 37.05 19.05
CA SER A 18 39.19 36.27 19.18
C SER A 18 37.91 37.11 19.11
N ALA A 19 37.97 38.40 19.47
CA ALA A 19 36.83 39.32 19.37
C ALA A 19 36.61 39.81 17.94
N GLN A 20 37.69 40.04 17.17
CA GLN A 20 37.58 40.47 15.77
C GLN A 20 36.93 39.42 14.85
N ASN A 21 37.03 38.13 15.17
CA ASN A 21 36.41 37.08 14.34
C ASN A 21 34.89 36.92 14.55
N LYS A 22 34.37 37.30 15.72
CA LYS A 22 32.93 37.18 16.01
C LYS A 22 32.14 38.32 15.36
N ASP A 23 32.68 39.54 15.47
CA ASP A 23 32.14 40.72 14.79
C ASP A 23 32.26 40.61 13.26
N ASN A 24 33.25 39.86 12.75
CA ASN A 24 33.42 39.67 11.30
C ASN A 24 32.33 38.75 10.69
N ILE A 25 32.04 37.61 11.31
CA ILE A 25 30.98 36.70 10.82
C ILE A 25 29.59 37.33 10.99
N GLU A 26 29.32 38.02 12.10
CA GLU A 26 28.03 38.69 12.29
C GLU A 26 27.81 39.80 11.26
N ASN A 27 28.83 40.63 10.99
CA ASN A 27 28.75 41.63 9.94
C ASN A 27 28.71 41.01 8.53
N GLU A 28 29.38 39.87 8.29
CA GLU A 28 29.31 39.11 7.04
C GLU A 28 27.91 38.52 6.81
N ILE A 29 27.23 38.03 7.86
CA ILE A 29 25.82 37.59 7.81
C ILE A 29 24.89 38.78 7.55
N LEU A 30 25.08 39.91 8.23
CA LEU A 30 24.24 41.10 8.10
C LEU A 30 24.45 41.85 6.78
N SER A 31 25.65 41.75 6.20
CA SER A 31 26.01 42.32 4.89
C SER A 31 25.92 41.32 3.74
N TYR A 32 25.52 40.07 4.03
CA TYR A 32 25.31 39.06 3.00
C TYR A 32 24.25 39.56 2.03
N THR A 33 24.65 39.75 0.78
CA THR A 33 23.84 40.32 -0.30
C THR A 33 22.45 39.68 -0.32
N ASN A 34 21.40 40.46 -0.60
CA ASN A 34 20.03 39.98 -0.63
C ASN A 34 19.97 38.64 -1.36
N SER A 35 19.74 37.56 -0.61
CA SER A 35 19.73 36.24 -1.21
C SER A 35 18.58 36.17 -2.20
N GLN A 36 18.73 35.37 -3.26
CA GLN A 36 17.67 35.13 -4.24
C GLN A 36 16.35 34.75 -3.55
N THR A 37 16.41 34.04 -2.42
CA THR A 37 15.31 33.77 -1.50
C THR A 37 14.58 35.03 -1.01
N GLN A 38 15.28 36.11 -0.69
CA GLN A 38 14.65 37.36 -0.25
C GLN A 38 13.93 38.07 -1.40
N ILE A 39 14.49 38.02 -2.62
CA ILE A 39 13.82 38.55 -3.82
C ILE A 39 12.54 37.74 -4.08
N ILE A 40 12.63 36.40 -4.03
CA ILE A 40 11.48 35.50 -4.15
C ILE A 40 10.42 35.83 -3.11
N SER A 41 10.78 35.91 -1.83
CA SER A 41 9.84 36.19 -0.74
C SER A 41 9.12 37.53 -0.92
N LYS A 42 9.85 38.61 -1.23
CA LYS A 42 9.27 39.93 -1.45
C LYS A 42 8.40 39.98 -2.71
N GLY A 43 8.85 39.34 -3.79
CA GLY A 43 8.09 39.26 -5.04
C GLY A 43 6.81 38.47 -4.88
N ARG A 44 6.82 37.36 -4.14
CA ARG A 44 5.62 36.56 -3.82
C ARG A 44 4.63 37.33 -2.95
N LEU A 45 5.12 38.10 -1.97
CA LEU A 45 4.26 38.98 -1.18
C LEU A 45 3.61 40.06 -2.05
N LEU A 46 4.39 40.75 -2.88
CA LEU A 46 3.87 41.76 -3.81
C LEU A 46 2.85 41.16 -4.79
N LEU A 47 3.11 39.95 -5.28
CA LEU A 47 2.18 39.22 -6.15
C LEU A 47 0.88 38.93 -5.42
N ALA A 48 0.95 38.40 -4.19
CA ALA A 48 -0.22 38.10 -3.37
C ALA A 48 -1.05 39.35 -3.08
N ASP A 49 -0.41 40.47 -2.73
CA ASP A 49 -1.11 41.71 -2.42
C ASP A 49 -1.77 42.31 -3.67
N SER A 50 -1.05 42.37 -4.80
CA SER A 50 -1.59 42.82 -6.09
C SER A 50 -2.77 41.97 -6.55
N PHE A 51 -2.70 40.65 -6.32
CA PHE A 51 -3.76 39.70 -6.65
C PHE A 51 -5.02 39.94 -5.80
N MET A 52 -4.85 40.18 -4.50
CA MET A 52 -5.99 40.48 -3.62
C MET A 52 -6.62 41.85 -3.92
N GLU A 53 -5.84 42.80 -4.42
CA GLU A 53 -6.32 44.11 -4.90
C GLU A 53 -7.02 44.04 -6.28
N GLY A 54 -6.90 42.92 -6.99
CA GLY A 54 -7.48 42.72 -8.32
C GLY A 54 -6.67 43.35 -9.45
N ASP A 55 -5.42 43.78 -9.22
CA ASP A 55 -4.53 44.31 -10.26
C ASP A 55 -3.86 43.16 -11.03
N LEU A 56 -4.64 42.52 -11.90
CA LEU A 56 -4.18 41.39 -12.71
C LEU A 56 -3.02 41.74 -13.65
N LYS A 57 -2.92 43.01 -14.07
CA LYS A 57 -1.78 43.48 -14.88
C LYS A 57 -0.49 43.49 -14.06
N LYS A 58 -0.56 43.95 -12.80
CA LYS A 58 0.59 43.90 -11.91
C LYS A 58 0.96 42.48 -11.51
N VAL A 59 -0.04 41.63 -11.28
CA VAL A 59 0.17 40.19 -11.04
C VAL A 59 0.96 39.56 -12.19
N ASP A 60 0.56 39.82 -13.44
CA ASP A 60 1.27 39.33 -14.62
C ASP A 60 2.72 39.85 -14.70
N GLU A 61 2.93 41.15 -14.47
CA GLU A 61 4.27 41.76 -14.45
C GLU A 61 5.18 41.10 -13.40
N VAL A 62 4.69 40.94 -12.17
CA VAL A 62 5.45 40.37 -11.06
C VAL A 62 5.72 38.89 -11.29
N ARG A 63 4.72 38.12 -11.76
CA ARG A 63 4.89 36.70 -12.12
C ARG A 63 5.97 36.55 -13.20
N ASN A 64 5.91 37.35 -14.27
CA ASN A 64 6.87 37.28 -15.35
C ASN A 64 8.29 37.59 -14.88
N TYR A 65 8.46 38.60 -14.02
CA TYR A 65 9.75 38.90 -13.41
C TYR A 65 10.27 37.73 -12.58
N LEU A 66 9.41 37.16 -11.72
CA LEU A 66 9.76 36.00 -10.89
C LEU A 66 10.18 34.79 -11.73
N LEU A 67 9.45 34.47 -12.80
CA LEU A 67 9.74 33.30 -13.63
C LEU A 67 10.94 33.47 -14.56
N LYS A 68 11.18 34.68 -15.07
CA LYS A 68 12.24 34.92 -16.09
C LYS A 68 13.56 35.37 -15.48
N GLU A 69 13.52 36.17 -14.43
CA GLU A 69 14.70 36.82 -13.86
C GLU A 69 15.14 36.19 -12.52
N VAL A 70 14.23 35.51 -11.82
CA VAL A 70 14.48 35.01 -10.45
C VAL A 70 14.45 33.48 -10.36
N ASP A 71 13.61 32.78 -11.13
CA ASP A 71 13.69 31.32 -11.23
C ASP A 71 15.01 30.92 -11.90
N SER A 72 15.66 29.88 -11.38
CA SER A 72 16.97 29.46 -11.87
C SER A 72 17.19 27.97 -11.69
N GLU A 73 18.35 27.45 -12.09
CA GLU A 73 18.72 26.05 -11.88
C GLU A 73 18.67 25.64 -10.40
N ASN A 74 18.90 26.57 -9.46
CA ASN A 74 18.98 26.28 -8.03
C ASN A 74 17.77 26.75 -7.22
N TYR A 75 16.85 27.53 -7.79
CA TYR A 75 15.74 28.16 -7.05
C TYR A 75 14.44 28.06 -7.83
N ILE A 76 13.33 27.88 -7.12
CA ILE A 76 11.97 27.96 -7.65
C ILE A 76 11.34 29.24 -7.13
N ALA A 77 10.85 30.09 -8.03
CA ALA A 77 10.18 31.32 -7.61
C ALA A 77 8.68 31.10 -7.30
N LEU A 78 8.00 30.28 -8.10
CA LEU A 78 6.59 29.95 -7.97
C LEU A 78 6.36 28.45 -8.13
N LEU A 79 5.50 27.88 -7.30
CA LEU A 79 5.11 26.48 -7.41
C LEU A 79 4.18 26.28 -8.62
N PRO A 80 4.18 25.11 -9.28
CA PRO A 80 3.34 24.85 -10.46
C PRO A 80 1.86 25.19 -10.23
N GLY A 81 1.30 24.78 -9.09
CA GLY A 81 -0.09 25.08 -8.76
C GLY A 81 -0.40 26.58 -8.64
N GLU A 82 0.55 27.38 -8.15
CA GLU A 82 0.42 28.83 -8.08
C GLU A 82 0.48 29.45 -9.48
N GLN A 83 1.42 28.99 -10.32
CA GLN A 83 1.53 29.44 -11.70
C GLN A 83 0.23 29.16 -12.47
N TRP A 84 -0.32 27.95 -12.34
CA TRP A 84 -1.56 27.58 -13.02
C TRP A 84 -2.73 28.43 -12.58
N LEU A 85 -2.93 28.63 -11.27
CA LEU A 85 -4.00 29.50 -10.75
C LEU A 85 -3.85 30.93 -11.26
N ILE A 86 -2.64 31.49 -11.24
CA ILE A 86 -2.42 32.84 -11.79
C ILE A 86 -2.73 32.87 -13.30
N SER A 87 -2.32 31.86 -14.07
CA SER A 87 -2.62 31.78 -15.50
C SER A 87 -4.11 31.62 -15.81
N TYR A 88 -4.90 30.99 -14.92
CA TYR A 88 -6.37 31.02 -15.02
C TYR A 88 -6.89 32.46 -14.91
N TRP A 89 -6.42 33.21 -13.92
CA TRP A 89 -6.81 34.60 -13.68
C TRP A 89 -6.35 35.58 -14.75
N THR A 90 -5.21 35.33 -15.41
CA THR A 90 -4.72 36.19 -16.51
C THR A 90 -5.24 35.75 -17.89
N GLY A 91 -6.08 34.72 -17.96
CA GLY A 91 -6.65 34.20 -19.21
C GLY A 91 -5.65 33.46 -20.11
N GLU A 92 -4.50 33.06 -19.59
CA GLU A 92 -3.43 32.38 -20.32
C GLU A 92 -3.63 30.86 -20.33
N PHE A 93 -4.78 30.44 -20.85
CA PHE A 93 -5.19 29.04 -20.75
C PHE A 93 -4.29 28.07 -21.52
N TYR A 94 -3.68 28.48 -22.64
CA TYR A 94 -2.70 27.64 -23.36
C TYR A 94 -1.47 27.35 -22.50
N ASP A 95 -1.02 28.32 -21.70
CA ASP A 95 0.12 28.14 -20.80
C ASP A 95 -0.23 27.15 -19.68
N VAL A 96 -1.47 27.17 -19.18
CA VAL A 96 -1.96 26.13 -18.24
C VAL A 96 -1.89 24.76 -18.89
N LEU A 97 -2.47 24.59 -20.08
CA LEU A 97 -2.52 23.31 -20.78
C LEU A 97 -1.12 22.73 -21.03
N ASP A 98 -0.20 23.55 -21.49
CA ASP A 98 1.16 23.14 -21.81
C ASP A 98 1.99 22.86 -20.56
N SER A 99 1.88 23.70 -19.53
CA SER A 99 2.57 23.54 -18.25
C SER A 99 2.10 22.30 -17.49
N VAL A 100 0.79 22.08 -17.42
CA VAL A 100 0.21 20.89 -16.78
C VAL A 100 0.64 19.61 -17.50
N ASN A 101 0.57 19.61 -18.83
CA ASN A 101 1.03 18.47 -19.63
C ASN A 101 2.53 18.21 -19.44
N TYR A 102 3.36 19.27 -19.45
CA TYR A 102 4.79 19.15 -19.21
C TYR A 102 5.08 18.56 -17.82
N TYR A 103 4.44 19.10 -16.78
CA TYR A 103 4.62 18.68 -15.39
C TYR A 103 4.26 17.20 -15.20
N TYR A 104 3.09 16.78 -15.68
CA TYR A 104 2.61 15.41 -15.50
C TYR A 104 3.32 14.38 -16.41
N THR A 105 3.89 14.77 -17.54
CA THR A 105 4.58 13.83 -18.45
C THR A 105 6.09 13.73 -18.22
N LYS A 106 6.76 14.83 -17.89
CA LYS A 106 8.22 14.86 -17.66
C LYS A 106 8.59 14.67 -16.20
N GLY A 107 7.63 14.83 -15.30
CA GLY A 107 7.78 14.59 -13.87
C GLY A 107 8.63 15.65 -13.16
N ASN A 108 8.57 15.62 -11.83
CA ASN A 108 9.13 16.62 -10.92
C ASN A 108 10.67 16.59 -10.78
N LYS A 109 11.41 15.95 -11.69
CA LYS A 109 12.88 15.79 -11.57
C LYS A 109 13.60 17.14 -11.49
N ASN A 110 13.04 18.17 -12.11
CA ASN A 110 13.58 19.53 -12.10
C ASN A 110 13.40 20.27 -10.76
N TYR A 111 12.69 19.69 -9.78
CA TYR A 111 12.38 20.35 -8.50
C TYR A 111 13.05 19.66 -7.30
N GLN A 112 13.65 18.48 -7.47
CA GLN A 112 14.21 17.71 -6.34
C GLN A 112 15.44 18.37 -5.72
N ASP A 113 16.24 19.06 -6.53
CA ASP A 113 17.52 19.68 -6.09
C ASP A 113 17.42 21.21 -5.95
N LYS A 114 16.23 21.78 -6.16
CA LYS A 114 16.02 23.24 -6.11
C LYS A 114 15.60 23.71 -4.72
N ILE A 115 16.02 24.92 -4.37
CA ILE A 115 15.58 25.63 -3.18
C ILE A 115 14.16 26.15 -3.43
N PHE A 116 13.23 25.69 -2.59
CA PHE A 116 11.83 26.09 -2.61
C PHE A 116 11.66 27.52 -2.06
N PRO A 117 10.60 28.24 -2.48
CA PRO A 117 10.25 29.51 -1.86
C PRO A 117 9.97 29.32 -0.37
N PRO A 118 10.23 30.34 0.48
CA PRO A 118 9.84 30.30 1.89
C PRO A 118 8.33 30.05 2.05
N GLU A 119 7.94 29.42 3.16
CA GLU A 119 6.51 29.22 3.47
C GLU A 119 5.78 30.57 3.54
N ASP A 120 4.70 30.69 2.77
CA ASP A 120 3.80 31.83 2.78
C ASP A 120 2.36 31.40 2.49
N ARG A 121 1.46 32.37 2.31
CA ARG A 121 0.03 32.13 2.05
C ARG A 121 -0.39 32.41 0.61
N LEU A 122 0.55 32.48 -0.35
CA LEU A 122 0.21 32.82 -1.73
C LEU A 122 -0.75 31.79 -2.32
N TYR A 123 -0.39 30.50 -2.32
CA TYR A 123 -1.26 29.43 -2.82
C TYR A 123 -2.65 29.44 -2.17
N TYR A 124 -2.71 29.57 -0.84
CA TYR A 124 -3.97 29.62 -0.09
C TYR A 124 -4.87 30.77 -0.54
N LYS A 125 -4.31 31.99 -0.68
CA LYS A 125 -5.05 33.16 -1.19
C LYS A 125 -5.55 32.94 -2.62
N LEU A 126 -4.72 32.34 -3.48
CA LEU A 126 -5.11 32.00 -4.86
C LEU A 126 -6.29 31.03 -4.88
N VAL A 127 -6.24 29.95 -4.09
CA VAL A 127 -7.32 28.95 -4.00
C VAL A 127 -8.60 29.57 -3.45
N GLU A 128 -8.53 30.30 -2.33
CA GLU A 128 -9.70 30.93 -1.70
C GLU A 128 -10.41 31.91 -2.65
N LYS A 129 -9.66 32.78 -3.34
CA LYS A 129 -10.25 33.71 -4.30
C LYS A 129 -10.80 32.98 -5.52
N SER A 130 -10.10 31.97 -6.03
CA SER A 130 -10.55 31.17 -7.18
C SER A 130 -11.82 30.40 -6.88
N TRP A 131 -12.01 29.93 -5.65
CA TRP A 131 -13.26 29.32 -5.21
C TRP A 131 -14.41 30.33 -5.15
N ASN A 132 -14.17 31.50 -4.55
CA ASN A 132 -15.20 32.54 -4.41
C ASN A 132 -15.67 33.11 -5.76
N GLU A 133 -14.82 33.06 -6.78
CA GLU A 133 -15.07 33.58 -8.12
C GLU A 133 -15.04 32.45 -9.18
N LEU A 134 -15.34 31.21 -8.77
CA LEU A 134 -15.28 30.03 -9.63
C LEU A 134 -16.15 30.18 -10.90
N GLU A 135 -17.39 30.66 -10.75
CA GLU A 135 -18.29 30.86 -11.89
C GLU A 135 -17.73 31.84 -12.93
N GLN A 136 -16.98 32.86 -12.48
CA GLN A 136 -16.31 33.79 -13.39
C GLN A 136 -15.21 33.08 -14.18
N LEU A 137 -14.32 32.35 -13.48
CA LEU A 137 -13.22 31.63 -14.12
C LEU A 137 -13.72 30.56 -15.10
N GLU A 138 -14.77 29.82 -14.73
CA GLU A 138 -15.41 28.86 -15.63
C GLU A 138 -16.01 29.56 -16.86
N GLY A 139 -16.65 30.72 -16.68
CA GLY A 139 -17.16 31.55 -17.78
C GLY A 139 -16.06 32.03 -18.72
N GLU A 140 -14.91 32.44 -18.21
CA GLU A 140 -13.75 32.84 -19.01
C GLU A 140 -13.17 31.67 -19.81
N ILE A 141 -13.09 30.46 -19.21
CA ILE A 141 -12.68 29.24 -19.93
C ILE A 141 -13.67 28.92 -21.05
N LEU A 142 -14.97 28.94 -20.76
CA LEU A 142 -16.02 28.60 -21.72
C LEU A 142 -16.09 29.58 -22.90
N THR A 143 -15.81 30.85 -22.68
CA THR A 143 -15.83 31.91 -23.70
C THR A 143 -14.53 32.05 -24.48
N SER A 144 -13.46 31.37 -24.09
CA SER A 144 -12.17 31.37 -24.78
C SER A 144 -12.20 30.72 -26.19
N ASP A 145 -11.13 30.93 -26.96
CA ASP A 145 -10.95 30.34 -28.29
C ASP A 145 -10.48 28.87 -28.28
N LEU A 146 -10.41 28.25 -27.10
CA LEU A 146 -10.03 26.85 -26.94
C LEU A 146 -11.04 25.90 -27.59
N ASN A 147 -10.57 24.72 -28.00
CA ASN A 147 -11.46 23.65 -28.43
C ASN A 147 -12.19 23.01 -27.22
N GLU A 148 -13.21 22.21 -27.51
CA GLU A 148 -14.08 21.64 -26.48
C GLU A 148 -13.34 20.73 -25.49
N ASP A 149 -12.46 19.84 -25.97
CA ASP A 149 -11.62 18.95 -25.14
C ASP A 149 -10.73 19.74 -24.17
N GLN A 150 -10.11 20.82 -24.66
CA GLN A 150 -9.30 21.73 -23.86
C GLN A 150 -10.12 22.45 -22.78
N LYS A 151 -11.31 22.95 -23.14
CA LYS A 151 -12.22 23.62 -22.20
C LYS A 151 -12.64 22.66 -21.10
N ASP A 152 -13.12 21.48 -21.46
CA ASP A 152 -13.58 20.46 -20.51
C ASP A 152 -12.44 20.02 -19.59
N PHE A 153 -11.22 19.86 -20.12
CA PHE A 153 -10.05 19.52 -19.31
C PHE A 153 -9.71 20.62 -18.30
N LEU A 154 -9.71 21.89 -18.73
CA LEU A 154 -9.42 23.02 -17.84
C LEU A 154 -10.48 23.20 -16.76
N LEU A 155 -11.75 22.99 -17.06
CA LEU A 155 -12.83 23.03 -16.07
C LEU A 155 -12.63 21.95 -14.99
N LEU A 156 -12.35 20.70 -15.40
CA LEU A 156 -12.04 19.61 -14.47
C LEU A 156 -10.77 19.90 -13.66
N HIS A 157 -9.72 20.39 -14.32
CA HIS A 157 -8.44 20.68 -13.67
C HIS A 157 -8.57 21.84 -12.67
N LEU A 158 -9.30 22.91 -13.01
CA LEU A 158 -9.56 24.03 -12.09
C LEU A 158 -10.28 23.53 -10.84
N ASN A 159 -11.37 22.77 -11.01
CA ASN A 159 -12.12 22.17 -9.90
C ASN A 159 -11.22 21.26 -9.05
N PHE A 160 -10.38 20.43 -9.67
CA PHE A 160 -9.39 19.62 -8.95
C PHE A 160 -8.39 20.45 -8.15
N MET A 161 -7.91 21.56 -8.71
CA MET A 161 -6.92 22.44 -8.08
C MET A 161 -7.45 23.14 -6.83
N ILE A 162 -8.74 23.46 -6.79
CA ILE A 162 -9.38 24.19 -5.68
C ILE A 162 -10.13 23.27 -4.70
N ALA A 163 -10.27 21.98 -5.01
CA ALA A 163 -10.97 21.00 -4.19
C ALA A 163 -10.28 20.71 -2.85
N GLY A 164 -8.95 20.80 -2.80
CA GLY A 164 -8.14 20.43 -1.65
C GLY A 164 -8.00 21.52 -0.58
N GLU A 165 -6.95 21.40 0.23
CA GLU A 165 -6.58 22.42 1.22
C GLU A 165 -6.40 23.80 0.57
N PRO A 166 -6.87 24.89 1.19
CA PRO A 166 -7.44 24.95 2.55
C PRO A 166 -8.95 24.64 2.65
N LEU A 167 -9.64 24.52 1.52
CA LEU A 167 -11.09 24.59 1.49
C LEU A 167 -11.74 23.23 1.78
N ASN A 168 -11.17 22.15 1.22
CA ASN A 168 -11.73 20.79 1.29
C ASN A 168 -13.23 20.75 0.92
N THR A 169 -13.63 21.58 -0.06
CA THR A 169 -15.03 21.82 -0.43
C THR A 169 -15.58 20.78 -1.39
N ILE A 170 -14.72 20.17 -2.21
CA ILE A 170 -15.08 19.11 -3.15
C ILE A 170 -14.35 17.83 -2.71
N THR A 171 -15.10 16.76 -2.54
CA THR A 171 -14.55 15.44 -2.19
C THR A 171 -13.82 14.81 -3.38
N GLN A 172 -12.86 13.93 -3.11
CA GLN A 172 -12.18 13.18 -4.17
C GLN A 172 -13.17 12.30 -4.98
N ASP A 173 -14.28 11.86 -4.39
CA ASP A 173 -15.30 11.09 -5.10
C ASP A 173 -16.05 11.95 -6.13
N GLU A 174 -16.39 13.20 -5.79
CA GLU A 174 -16.96 14.16 -6.75
C GLU A 174 -15.99 14.48 -7.89
N ILE A 175 -14.70 14.69 -7.58
CA ILE A 175 -13.66 14.85 -8.63
C ILE A 175 -13.56 13.59 -9.51
N ASN A 176 -13.69 12.40 -8.93
CA ASN A 176 -13.67 11.15 -9.69
C ASN A 176 -14.89 11.03 -10.62
N GLU A 177 -16.06 11.52 -10.21
CA GLU A 177 -17.26 11.56 -11.05
C GLU A 177 -17.09 12.54 -12.22
N MET A 178 -16.57 13.75 -11.96
CA MET A 178 -16.23 14.70 -13.01
C MET A 178 -15.20 14.13 -14.00
N ALA A 179 -14.19 13.43 -13.48
CA ALA A 179 -13.19 12.79 -14.32
C ALA A 179 -13.76 11.62 -15.16
N ASP A 180 -14.71 10.84 -14.61
CA ASP A 180 -15.42 9.80 -15.36
C ASP A 180 -16.25 10.40 -16.50
N LEU A 181 -16.97 11.50 -16.26
CA LEU A 181 -17.74 12.22 -17.28
C LEU A 181 -16.82 12.76 -18.39
N PHE A 182 -15.66 13.32 -18.01
CA PHE A 182 -14.66 13.76 -18.97
C PHE A 182 -14.16 12.60 -19.84
N ILE A 183 -13.80 11.46 -19.24
CA ILE A 183 -13.29 10.28 -19.96
C ILE A 183 -14.36 9.66 -20.86
N GLU A 184 -15.64 9.67 -20.45
CA GLU A 184 -16.74 9.19 -21.28
C GLU A 184 -16.94 10.07 -22.51
N LYS A 185 -16.88 11.39 -22.34
CA LYS A 185 -17.01 12.37 -23.43
C LYS A 185 -15.79 12.36 -24.36
N HIS A 186 -14.59 12.23 -23.80
CA HIS A 186 -13.30 12.25 -24.49
C HIS A 186 -12.53 10.94 -24.23
N PRO A 187 -12.90 9.83 -24.91
CA PRO A 187 -12.38 8.49 -24.58
C PRO A 187 -10.90 8.28 -24.97
N ALA A 188 -10.36 9.13 -25.83
CA ALA A 188 -8.98 9.08 -26.26
C ALA A 188 -8.44 10.50 -26.46
N GLY A 189 -7.16 10.70 -26.12
CA GLY A 189 -6.52 12.00 -26.23
C GLY A 189 -5.44 12.17 -25.17
N LYS A 190 -4.62 13.22 -25.33
CA LYS A 190 -3.55 13.52 -24.36
C LYS A 190 -4.15 13.88 -22.99
N TYR A 191 -5.26 14.61 -22.95
CA TYR A 191 -5.91 15.02 -21.71
C TYR A 191 -6.59 13.85 -20.98
N THR A 192 -7.17 12.89 -21.72
CA THR A 192 -7.73 11.65 -21.14
C THR A 192 -6.67 10.88 -20.35
N GLU A 193 -5.47 10.72 -20.92
CA GLU A 193 -4.35 10.06 -20.24
C GLU A 193 -3.87 10.86 -19.03
N LEU A 194 -3.84 12.19 -19.12
CA LEU A 194 -3.51 13.05 -17.96
C LEU A 194 -4.53 12.88 -16.84
N VAL A 195 -5.82 12.92 -17.16
CA VAL A 195 -6.92 12.80 -16.19
C VAL A 195 -6.88 11.44 -15.48
N LYS A 196 -6.77 10.33 -16.21
CA LYS A 196 -6.71 8.98 -15.63
C LYS A 196 -5.55 8.80 -14.65
N ASN A 197 -4.39 9.34 -15.01
CA ASN A 197 -3.16 9.12 -14.26
C ASN A 197 -2.96 10.10 -13.09
N ASN A 198 -3.52 11.32 -13.16
CA ASN A 198 -3.19 12.40 -12.22
C ASN A 198 -4.39 13.04 -11.49
N ILE A 199 -5.63 12.89 -11.99
CA ILE A 199 -6.82 13.55 -11.41
C ILE A 199 -7.81 12.52 -10.88
N ARG A 200 -8.22 11.56 -11.72
CA ARG A 200 -9.13 10.49 -11.33
C ARG A 200 -8.41 9.56 -10.38
N TYR A 201 -8.68 9.58 -9.07
CA TYR A 201 -8.16 8.67 -8.03
C TYR A 201 -9.16 7.60 -7.57
N LYS A 202 -9.43 6.62 -8.45
CA LYS A 202 -10.18 5.39 -8.13
C LYS A 202 -9.25 4.19 -7.92
N PHE A 203 -9.61 3.33 -6.97
CA PHE A 203 -8.87 2.12 -6.63
C PHE A 203 -9.77 0.89 -6.74
N LYS A 204 -9.20 -0.22 -7.17
CA LYS A 204 -9.83 -1.54 -7.17
C LYS A 204 -8.96 -2.57 -6.48
N ALA A 205 -9.58 -3.63 -5.98
CA ALA A 205 -8.85 -4.76 -5.41
C ALA A 205 -7.86 -5.35 -6.45
N SER A 206 -6.67 -5.69 -5.98
CA SER A 206 -5.69 -6.44 -6.77
C SER A 206 -6.21 -7.85 -7.06
N ASN A 207 -5.73 -8.42 -8.17
CA ASN A 207 -5.97 -9.82 -8.49
C ASN A 207 -5.31 -10.75 -7.48
N TRP A 208 -4.24 -10.29 -6.82
CA TRP A 208 -3.49 -11.02 -5.81
C TRP A 208 -4.09 -10.83 -4.42
N GLY A 209 -4.12 -11.91 -3.65
CA GLY A 209 -4.47 -11.90 -2.24
C GLY A 209 -3.61 -12.88 -1.45
N PHE A 210 -3.49 -12.63 -0.16
CA PHE A 210 -2.81 -13.51 0.79
C PHE A 210 -3.75 -13.77 1.94
N ALA A 211 -3.84 -15.02 2.38
CA ALA A 211 -4.62 -15.35 3.56
C ALA A 211 -3.81 -16.20 4.54
N PHE A 212 -4.26 -16.21 5.78
CA PHE A 212 -3.82 -17.16 6.78
C PHE A 212 -5.04 -17.64 7.57
N ASP A 213 -4.99 -18.85 8.09
CA ASP A 213 -5.98 -19.36 9.05
C ASP A 213 -5.36 -20.28 10.10
N PHE A 214 -5.99 -20.31 11.26
CA PHE A 214 -5.77 -21.33 12.30
C PHE A 214 -7.04 -22.13 12.44
N PHE A 215 -6.91 -23.45 12.55
CA PHE A 215 -8.06 -24.34 12.55
C PHE A 215 -7.94 -25.46 13.57
N ALA A 216 -9.11 -25.95 13.97
CA ALA A 216 -9.30 -27.15 14.74
C ALA A 216 -10.20 -28.11 13.94
N GLY A 217 -10.01 -29.41 14.11
CA GLY A 217 -10.73 -30.38 13.30
C GLY A 217 -10.73 -31.79 13.86
N TYR A 218 -11.29 -32.70 13.08
CA TYR A 218 -11.38 -34.11 13.41
C TYR A 218 -11.09 -34.95 12.17
N ALA A 219 -10.25 -35.97 12.31
CA ALA A 219 -9.97 -36.94 11.26
C ALA A 219 -10.58 -38.30 11.58
N ILE A 220 -11.14 -38.90 10.54
CA ILE A 220 -11.65 -40.26 10.52
C ILE A 220 -10.72 -41.09 9.65
N GLN A 221 -10.12 -42.11 10.28
CA GLN A 221 -9.29 -43.11 9.61
C GLN A 221 -10.20 -44.17 8.99
N THR A 222 -9.82 -44.74 7.86
CA THR A 222 -10.55 -45.83 7.18
C THR A 222 -9.61 -46.94 6.75
N GLY A 223 -10.16 -48.11 6.39
CA GLY A 223 -9.35 -49.26 5.97
C GLY A 223 -8.47 -49.77 7.12
N GLU A 224 -7.26 -50.21 6.80
CA GLU A 224 -6.31 -50.72 7.79
C GLU A 224 -5.87 -49.63 8.76
N LEU A 225 -5.81 -48.34 8.35
CA LEU A 225 -5.51 -47.24 9.26
C LEU A 225 -6.49 -47.18 10.45
N SER A 226 -7.77 -47.49 10.23
CA SER A 226 -8.79 -47.52 11.30
C SER A 226 -8.62 -48.69 12.28
N SER A 227 -7.83 -49.70 11.92
CA SER A 227 -7.45 -50.80 12.79
C SER A 227 -6.18 -50.51 13.60
N GLN A 228 -5.33 -49.60 13.11
CA GLN A 228 -4.09 -49.18 13.78
C GLN A 228 -4.32 -47.98 14.71
N PHE A 229 -5.10 -47.01 14.25
CA PHE A 229 -5.28 -45.74 14.93
C PHE A 229 -6.76 -45.43 15.14
N ASN A 230 -7.05 -44.83 16.28
CA ASN A 230 -8.36 -44.23 16.48
C ASN A 230 -8.52 -42.95 15.64
N ASN A 231 -9.76 -42.48 15.56
CA ASN A 231 -10.06 -41.16 15.05
C ASN A 231 -9.57 -40.09 16.04
N GLY A 232 -9.12 -38.95 15.52
CA GLY A 232 -8.38 -37.99 16.30
C GLY A 232 -8.81 -36.55 16.07
N PHE A 233 -8.75 -35.75 17.13
CA PHE A 233 -8.79 -34.29 17.02
C PHE A 233 -7.49 -33.78 16.40
N ALA A 234 -7.55 -32.62 15.77
CA ALA A 234 -6.41 -31.95 15.21
C ALA A 234 -6.46 -30.45 15.32
N LEU A 235 -5.27 -29.88 15.24
CA LEU A 235 -5.03 -28.45 15.10
C LEU A 235 -4.20 -28.22 13.85
N GLY A 236 -4.21 -26.99 13.35
CA GLY A 236 -3.34 -26.65 12.25
C GLY A 236 -3.40 -25.19 11.87
N HIS A 237 -2.61 -24.88 10.85
CA HIS A 237 -2.54 -23.56 10.25
C HIS A 237 -2.47 -23.67 8.72
N GLY A 238 -2.87 -22.60 8.05
CA GLY A 238 -2.81 -22.48 6.61
C GLY A 238 -2.32 -21.11 6.17
N PHE A 239 -1.65 -21.11 5.02
CA PHE A 239 -1.30 -19.91 4.26
C PHE A 239 -1.88 -20.07 2.86
N ASP A 240 -2.58 -19.05 2.40
CA ASP A 240 -3.22 -19.05 1.10
C ASP A 240 -2.62 -17.97 0.21
N ILE A 241 -2.42 -18.31 -1.05
CA ILE A 241 -2.06 -17.35 -2.11
C ILE A 241 -3.20 -17.34 -3.13
N GLU A 242 -3.88 -16.21 -3.26
CA GLU A 242 -4.99 -16.04 -4.17
C GLU A 242 -4.57 -15.31 -5.45
N TYR A 243 -4.99 -15.83 -6.59
CA TYR A 243 -4.94 -15.13 -7.87
C TYR A 243 -6.27 -15.24 -8.60
N LYS A 244 -6.99 -14.11 -8.69
CA LYS A 244 -8.37 -14.05 -9.19
C LYS A 244 -9.26 -15.05 -8.44
N LYS A 245 -9.74 -16.11 -9.13
CA LYS A 245 -10.60 -17.17 -8.57
C LYS A 245 -9.82 -18.38 -8.05
N PHE A 246 -8.52 -18.47 -8.35
CA PHE A 246 -7.68 -19.56 -7.89
C PHE A 246 -7.07 -19.24 -6.54
N THR A 247 -6.97 -20.25 -5.69
CA THR A 247 -6.28 -20.17 -4.41
C THR A 247 -5.35 -21.38 -4.29
N LEU A 248 -4.07 -21.11 -4.07
CA LEU A 248 -3.12 -22.11 -3.59
C LEU A 248 -3.22 -22.13 -2.06
N TYR A 249 -3.54 -23.27 -1.48
CA TYR A 249 -3.55 -23.52 -0.05
C TYR A 249 -2.29 -24.29 0.33
N LEU A 250 -1.52 -23.74 1.27
CA LEU A 250 -0.39 -24.40 1.91
C LEU A 250 -0.79 -24.63 3.36
N ARG A 251 -1.02 -25.88 3.74
CA ARG A 251 -1.63 -26.20 5.05
C ARG A 251 -0.82 -27.25 5.77
N ASN A 252 -0.80 -27.15 7.09
CA ASN A 252 -0.29 -28.20 7.95
C ASN A 252 -1.37 -28.58 8.95
N TYR A 253 -1.81 -29.83 8.88
CA TYR A 253 -2.72 -30.45 9.84
C TYR A 253 -1.91 -31.34 10.78
N ILE A 254 -2.15 -31.19 12.08
CA ILE A 254 -1.47 -31.91 13.15
C ILE A 254 -2.55 -32.62 13.99
N GLY A 255 -2.70 -33.92 13.75
CA GLY A 255 -3.62 -34.79 14.46
C GLY A 255 -2.98 -35.50 15.64
N PHE A 256 -3.82 -35.88 16.61
CA PHE A 256 -3.38 -36.58 17.82
C PHE A 256 -4.13 -37.91 18.02
N PRO A 257 -4.02 -38.88 17.10
CA PRO A 257 -4.58 -40.20 17.30
C PRO A 257 -3.83 -41.00 18.39
N LYS A 258 -4.40 -42.14 18.73
CA LYS A 258 -3.79 -43.19 19.55
C LYS A 258 -3.75 -44.51 18.80
N THR A 259 -2.76 -45.32 19.11
CA THR A 259 -2.72 -46.71 18.66
C THR A 259 -3.86 -47.53 19.29
N LEU A 260 -4.50 -48.39 18.50
CA LEU A 260 -5.59 -49.27 18.97
C LEU A 260 -5.09 -50.65 19.40
N ARG A 261 -3.89 -51.01 18.95
CA ARG A 261 -3.20 -52.26 19.24
C ARG A 261 -1.70 -52.02 19.28
N GLU A 262 -0.99 -52.96 19.88
CA GLU A 262 0.46 -53.02 19.76
C GLU A 262 0.84 -53.27 18.30
N GLN A 263 1.84 -52.54 17.81
CA GLN A 263 2.36 -52.67 16.46
C GLN A 263 3.84 -52.35 16.43
N GLU A 264 4.57 -52.95 15.49
CA GLU A 264 6.00 -52.73 15.32
C GLU A 264 6.23 -51.80 14.13
N VAL A 265 7.02 -50.75 14.34
CA VAL A 265 7.42 -49.77 13.32
C VAL A 265 8.94 -49.69 13.33
N GLU A 266 9.58 -50.04 12.20
CA GLU A 266 11.05 -50.06 12.05
C GLU A 266 11.77 -50.87 13.16
N GLY A 267 11.18 -51.99 13.60
CA GLY A 267 11.78 -52.84 14.63
C GLY A 267 11.46 -52.45 16.08
N ILE A 268 10.66 -51.40 16.29
CA ILE A 268 10.36 -50.84 17.61
C ILE A 268 8.87 -50.92 17.88
N SER A 269 8.50 -51.44 19.06
CA SER A 269 7.09 -51.61 19.45
C SER A 269 6.46 -50.29 19.89
N TRP A 270 5.41 -49.90 19.17
CA TRP A 270 4.43 -48.91 19.61
C TRP A 270 3.35 -49.63 20.41
N GLU A 271 3.26 -49.29 21.69
CA GLU A 271 2.30 -49.90 22.61
C GLU A 271 0.86 -49.53 22.24
N LYS A 272 -0.12 -50.34 22.69
CA LYS A 272 -1.53 -49.98 22.59
C LYS A 272 -1.83 -48.72 23.43
N ASP A 273 -2.74 -47.88 22.95
CA ASP A 273 -3.17 -46.62 23.58
C ASP A 273 -2.09 -45.53 23.66
N MET A 274 -0.95 -45.76 23.02
CA MET A 274 0.14 -44.79 22.84
C MET A 274 -0.31 -43.61 21.99
N ARG A 275 0.10 -42.40 22.36
CA ARG A 275 -0.26 -41.19 21.62
C ARG A 275 0.67 -41.01 20.42
N VAL A 276 0.09 -40.65 19.30
CA VAL A 276 0.82 -40.48 18.03
C VAL A 276 0.50 -39.11 17.48
N THR A 277 1.50 -38.44 16.94
CA THR A 277 1.33 -37.23 16.15
C THR A 277 1.16 -37.61 14.69
N GLN A 278 0.06 -37.17 14.09
CA GLN A 278 -0.20 -37.33 12.66
C GLN A 278 0.04 -36.01 11.95
N PHE A 279 0.99 -35.97 11.02
CA PHE A 279 1.24 -34.80 10.19
C PHE A 279 0.63 -34.98 8.80
N LEU A 280 -0.07 -33.95 8.35
CA LEU A 280 -0.74 -33.87 7.05
C LEU A 280 -0.39 -32.52 6.37
N PRO A 281 0.89 -32.28 5.99
CA PRO A 281 1.26 -31.13 5.17
C PRO A 281 0.66 -31.28 3.77
N GLU A 282 0.09 -30.20 3.23
CA GLU A 282 -0.65 -30.22 1.98
C GLU A 282 -0.39 -28.94 1.16
N ALA A 283 -0.19 -29.11 -0.14
CA ALA A 283 -0.31 -28.06 -1.14
C ALA A 283 -1.47 -28.40 -2.08
N SER A 284 -2.53 -27.59 -2.09
CA SER A 284 -3.69 -27.77 -2.97
C SER A 284 -4.07 -26.51 -3.72
N ILE A 285 -4.64 -26.70 -4.91
CA ILE A 285 -5.24 -25.61 -5.69
C ILE A 285 -6.74 -25.76 -5.59
N GLY A 286 -7.43 -24.69 -5.23
CA GLY A 286 -8.87 -24.60 -5.34
C GLY A 286 -9.33 -23.47 -6.25
N TYR A 287 -10.57 -23.62 -6.69
CA TYR A 287 -11.23 -22.69 -7.60
C TYR A 287 -12.52 -22.19 -6.97
N SER A 288 -12.67 -20.87 -6.87
CA SER A 288 -13.85 -20.24 -6.29
C SER A 288 -15.03 -20.36 -7.26
N VAL A 289 -15.95 -21.28 -6.97
CA VAL A 289 -17.18 -21.48 -7.78
C VAL A 289 -18.30 -20.54 -7.36
N VAL A 290 -18.32 -20.17 -6.08
CA VAL A 290 -19.19 -19.13 -5.50
C VAL A 290 -18.30 -18.16 -4.74
N ASP A 291 -18.45 -16.86 -5.01
CA ASP A 291 -17.75 -15.79 -4.30
C ASP A 291 -18.69 -14.58 -4.19
N THR A 292 -19.36 -14.46 -3.04
CA THR A 292 -20.27 -13.35 -2.71
C THR A 292 -19.67 -12.51 -1.58
N GLU A 293 -20.36 -11.45 -1.15
CA GLU A 293 -19.94 -10.65 0.00
C GLU A 293 -19.94 -11.43 1.33
N LYS A 294 -20.73 -12.51 1.42
CA LYS A 294 -20.92 -13.27 2.67
C LYS A 294 -20.31 -14.66 2.66
N ILE A 295 -20.25 -15.31 1.50
CA ILE A 295 -19.80 -16.70 1.37
C ILE A 295 -18.86 -16.90 0.18
N LYS A 296 -17.90 -17.81 0.34
CA LYS A 296 -17.05 -18.31 -0.74
C LYS A 296 -16.98 -19.84 -0.68
N LEU A 297 -17.27 -20.51 -1.79
CA LEU A 297 -17.15 -21.98 -1.93
C LEU A 297 -16.04 -22.29 -2.92
N SER A 298 -15.09 -23.11 -2.48
CA SER A 298 -13.90 -23.47 -3.26
C SER A 298 -13.63 -24.97 -3.18
N PRO A 299 -14.08 -25.79 -4.16
CA PRO A 299 -13.51 -27.12 -4.35
C PRO A 299 -12.00 -27.03 -4.57
N PHE A 300 -11.26 -28.02 -4.09
CA PHE A 300 -9.82 -28.10 -4.22
C PHE A 300 -9.33 -29.53 -4.46
N ALA A 301 -8.14 -29.62 -5.06
CA ALA A 301 -7.38 -30.85 -5.19
C ALA A 301 -5.89 -30.54 -5.01
N GLY A 302 -5.12 -31.49 -4.48
CA GLY A 302 -3.72 -31.26 -4.14
C GLY A 302 -2.93 -32.51 -3.84
N ILE A 303 -1.67 -32.26 -3.49
CA ILE A 303 -0.68 -33.26 -3.10
C ILE A 303 -0.15 -32.87 -1.71
N GLY A 304 0.24 -33.87 -0.93
CA GLY A 304 0.76 -33.65 0.41
C GLY A 304 1.57 -34.83 0.91
N GLY A 305 1.90 -34.77 2.20
CA GLY A 305 2.52 -35.85 2.95
C GLY A 305 1.58 -36.39 4.01
N VAL A 306 1.70 -37.67 4.36
CA VAL A 306 1.18 -38.19 5.63
C VAL A 306 2.30 -38.88 6.38
N GLY A 307 2.49 -38.50 7.64
CA GLY A 307 3.45 -39.13 8.54
C GLY A 307 2.84 -39.36 9.91
N PHE A 308 3.36 -40.36 10.61
CA PHE A 308 2.99 -40.68 11.99
C PHE A 308 4.27 -40.80 12.82
N SER A 309 4.29 -40.16 13.98
CA SER A 309 5.41 -40.27 14.92
C SER A 309 4.89 -40.42 16.34
N PRO A 310 5.64 -41.08 17.23
CA PRO A 310 5.45 -40.92 18.67
C PRO A 310 5.39 -39.45 19.08
N VAL A 311 4.68 -39.15 20.16
CA VAL A 311 4.70 -37.80 20.73
C VAL A 311 6.04 -37.53 21.42
N GLU A 312 6.48 -36.28 21.41
CA GLU A 312 7.76 -35.85 22.00
C GLU A 312 7.95 -36.30 23.45
N ALA A 313 6.89 -36.29 24.25
CA ALA A 313 6.94 -36.75 25.64
C ALA A 313 7.31 -38.24 25.75
N ASP A 314 6.75 -39.08 24.88
CA ASP A 314 7.04 -40.52 24.88
C ASP A 314 8.48 -40.77 24.38
N ILE A 315 8.96 -39.96 23.43
CA ILE A 315 10.36 -40.02 22.94
C ILE A 315 11.34 -39.63 24.05
N GLN A 316 11.02 -38.64 24.88
CA GLN A 316 11.90 -38.25 26.00
C GLN A 316 12.01 -39.36 27.05
N ASP A 317 10.93 -40.11 27.29
CA ASP A 317 10.92 -41.24 28.22
C ASP A 317 11.56 -42.50 27.61
N ARG A 318 11.40 -42.71 26.30
CA ARG A 318 11.91 -43.86 25.52
C ARG A 318 12.60 -43.37 24.23
N PRO A 319 13.88 -42.95 24.30
CA PRO A 319 14.58 -42.32 23.19
C PRO A 319 14.66 -43.14 21.91
N GLU A 320 14.58 -44.47 22.00
CA GLU A 320 14.54 -45.35 20.82
C GLU A 320 13.33 -45.07 19.92
N LEU A 321 12.24 -44.50 20.44
CA LEU A 321 11.04 -44.20 19.68
C LEU A 321 11.25 -43.16 18.56
N ASP A 322 12.29 -42.32 18.64
CA ASP A 322 12.62 -41.34 17.60
C ASP A 322 12.99 -42.01 16.26
N GLU A 323 13.58 -43.20 16.31
CA GLU A 323 13.92 -44.00 15.11
C GLU A 323 12.69 -44.68 14.51
N SER A 324 11.59 -44.79 15.27
CA SER A 324 10.36 -45.46 14.88
C SER A 324 9.33 -44.50 14.31
N THR A 325 9.64 -43.81 13.21
CA THR A 325 8.68 -42.90 12.55
C THR A 325 8.18 -43.45 11.23
N VAL A 326 6.87 -43.34 11.00
CA VAL A 326 6.31 -43.52 9.67
C VAL A 326 6.58 -42.24 8.90
N GLY A 327 7.61 -42.27 8.07
CA GLY A 327 8.06 -41.14 7.26
C GLY A 327 6.95 -40.61 6.35
N PHE A 328 7.12 -39.37 5.87
CA PHE A 328 6.12 -38.74 5.01
C PHE A 328 5.95 -39.51 3.69
N VAL A 329 4.83 -40.23 3.58
CA VAL A 329 4.41 -40.81 2.31
C VAL A 329 3.66 -39.77 1.49
N THR A 330 3.79 -39.86 0.17
CA THR A 330 3.00 -39.01 -0.73
C THR A 330 1.52 -39.27 -0.53
N SER A 331 0.70 -38.23 -0.57
CA SER A 331 -0.75 -38.33 -0.50
C SER A 331 -1.41 -37.39 -1.50
N TYR A 332 -2.58 -37.78 -1.98
CA TYR A 332 -3.43 -36.93 -2.82
C TYR A 332 -4.67 -36.54 -2.03
N THR A 333 -5.05 -35.27 -2.08
CA THR A 333 -6.21 -34.77 -1.35
C THR A 333 -7.20 -34.09 -2.29
N VAL A 334 -8.48 -34.35 -2.10
CA VAL A 334 -9.58 -33.61 -2.73
C VAL A 334 -10.57 -33.15 -1.67
N GLY A 335 -11.26 -32.04 -1.90
CA GLY A 335 -12.20 -31.52 -0.92
C GLY A 335 -12.85 -30.21 -1.31
N ALA A 336 -13.44 -29.53 -0.32
CA ALA A 336 -14.00 -28.21 -0.49
C ALA A 336 -13.84 -27.35 0.77
N ASN A 337 -13.63 -26.04 0.54
CA ASN A 337 -13.69 -25.00 1.57
C ASN A 337 -14.98 -24.20 1.41
N LEU A 338 -15.66 -23.93 2.53
CA LEU A 338 -16.74 -22.96 2.65
C LEU A 338 -16.30 -21.87 3.63
N ASP A 339 -16.08 -20.67 3.11
CA ASP A 339 -15.68 -19.51 3.90
C ASP A 339 -16.90 -18.62 4.16
N PHE A 340 -17.21 -18.39 5.42
CA PHE A 340 -18.15 -17.37 5.89
C PHE A 340 -17.39 -16.08 6.15
N LYS A 341 -17.67 -15.04 5.37
CA LYS A 341 -16.96 -13.76 5.43
C LYS A 341 -17.57 -12.89 6.53
N LEU A 342 -16.71 -12.41 7.43
CA LEU A 342 -17.06 -11.60 8.59
C LEU A 342 -16.81 -10.10 8.38
N GLY A 343 -16.48 -9.70 7.15
CA GLY A 343 -16.08 -8.33 6.82
C GLY A 343 -14.71 -7.96 7.39
N TRP A 344 -14.27 -6.74 7.12
CA TRP A 344 -13.01 -6.19 7.64
C TRP A 344 -13.12 -4.68 7.70
N ASN A 345 -13.04 -4.15 8.91
CA ASN A 345 -13.03 -2.70 9.13
C ASN A 345 -11.65 -2.33 9.70
N THR A 346 -10.66 -2.08 8.83
CA THR A 346 -9.33 -1.66 9.26
C THR A 346 -9.14 -0.15 9.38
N GLY A 347 -10.17 0.67 9.09
CA GLY A 347 -9.96 2.10 8.93
C GLY A 347 -8.92 2.43 7.83
N ALA A 348 -8.75 1.54 6.85
CA ALA A 348 -7.87 1.81 5.72
C ALA A 348 -8.44 2.98 4.90
N ILE A 349 -7.56 3.92 4.53
CA ILE A 349 -7.89 5.15 3.78
C ILE A 349 -8.69 4.83 2.50
N PHE A 350 -8.46 3.65 1.90
CA PHE A 350 -9.22 3.12 0.76
C PHE A 350 -9.85 1.77 1.13
N PRO A 351 -11.13 1.73 1.51
CA PRO A 351 -11.80 0.48 1.88
C PRO A 351 -11.82 -0.49 0.68
N ASN A 352 -11.43 -1.74 0.93
CA ASN A 352 -11.46 -2.82 -0.06
C ASN A 352 -12.36 -3.95 0.44
N ASN A 353 -13.53 -4.13 -0.20
CA ASN A 353 -14.51 -5.16 0.14
C ASN A 353 -14.02 -6.61 -0.09
N LYS A 354 -12.85 -6.79 -0.72
CA LYS A 354 -12.22 -8.09 -0.94
C LYS A 354 -11.14 -8.44 0.09
N THR A 355 -10.90 -7.57 1.07
CA THR A 355 -10.17 -7.89 2.29
C THR A 355 -11.20 -8.22 3.37
N TYR A 356 -11.10 -9.37 4.03
CA TYR A 356 -12.12 -9.83 4.99
C TYR A 356 -11.56 -10.85 5.99
N TRP A 357 -12.09 -10.86 7.21
CA TRP A 357 -11.98 -12.00 8.12
C TRP A 357 -12.95 -13.09 7.68
N PHE A 358 -12.65 -14.35 7.99
CA PHE A 358 -13.54 -15.46 7.69
C PHE A 358 -13.51 -16.55 8.76
N VAL A 359 -14.62 -17.29 8.81
CA VAL A 359 -14.67 -18.64 9.38
C VAL A 359 -14.73 -19.64 8.23
N ARG A 360 -13.78 -20.58 8.18
CA ARG A 360 -13.67 -21.58 7.12
C ARG A 360 -14.08 -22.94 7.65
N CYS A 361 -15.09 -23.55 7.03
CA CYS A 361 -15.39 -24.96 7.16
C CYS A 361 -14.76 -25.71 5.98
N ARG A 362 -13.88 -26.66 6.27
CA ARG A 362 -13.17 -27.43 5.25
C ARG A 362 -13.41 -28.91 5.44
N TYR A 363 -13.79 -29.59 4.36
CA TYR A 363 -13.77 -31.04 4.29
C TYR A 363 -12.67 -31.48 3.31
N GLY A 364 -11.89 -32.48 3.69
CA GLY A 364 -10.88 -33.10 2.82
C GLY A 364 -10.91 -34.62 2.91
N TYR A 365 -10.63 -35.25 1.77
CA TYR A 365 -10.42 -36.68 1.62
C TYR A 365 -9.01 -36.92 1.10
N THR A 366 -8.15 -37.45 1.97
CA THR A 366 -6.73 -37.68 1.70
C THR A 366 -6.49 -39.17 1.44
N MET A 367 -5.69 -39.44 0.42
CA MET A 367 -5.36 -40.78 -0.09
C MET A 367 -3.84 -41.01 0.00
N PRO A 368 -3.33 -41.42 1.16
CA PRO A 368 -1.91 -41.73 1.35
C PRO A 368 -1.48 -42.93 0.49
N GLN A 369 -0.23 -42.91 0.02
CA GLN A 369 0.41 -43.99 -0.72
C GLN A 369 1.29 -44.82 0.23
N MET A 370 0.65 -45.62 1.09
CA MET A 370 1.29 -46.36 2.20
C MET A 370 1.88 -47.71 1.79
N SER A 371 2.28 -47.90 0.52
CA SER A 371 2.73 -49.22 0.02
C SER A 371 3.94 -49.80 0.76
N ASN A 372 4.76 -48.94 1.37
CA ASN A 372 5.95 -49.32 2.12
C ASN A 372 5.67 -49.64 3.60
N TYR A 373 4.43 -49.44 4.05
CA TYR A 373 4.00 -49.66 5.44
C TYR A 373 2.82 -50.66 5.46
N PRO A 374 3.09 -51.97 5.53
CA PRO A 374 2.05 -52.98 5.59
C PRO A 374 1.10 -52.75 6.77
N GLY A 375 -0.22 -52.85 6.56
CA GLY A 375 -1.21 -52.59 7.61
C GLY A 375 -1.59 -51.11 7.75
N TYR A 376 -1.14 -50.23 6.84
CA TYR A 376 -1.47 -48.80 6.81
C TYR A 376 -2.26 -48.41 5.55
N ASP A 377 -2.77 -49.37 4.76
CA ASP A 377 -3.62 -49.00 3.61
C ASP A 377 -4.97 -48.49 4.09
N GLY A 378 -5.21 -47.22 3.85
CA GLY A 378 -6.38 -46.53 4.35
C GLY A 378 -6.45 -45.12 3.81
N LYS A 379 -7.58 -44.48 4.05
CA LYS A 379 -7.87 -43.11 3.62
C LYS A 379 -8.29 -42.29 4.82
N ILE A 380 -8.10 -40.98 4.73
CA ILE A 380 -8.34 -40.06 5.84
C ILE A 380 -9.39 -39.07 5.40
N HIS A 381 -10.53 -39.04 6.09
CA HIS A 381 -11.49 -37.96 5.98
C HIS A 381 -11.21 -36.96 7.09
N TYR A 382 -11.15 -35.67 6.80
CA TYR A 382 -11.03 -34.65 7.83
C TYR A 382 -12.05 -33.54 7.64
N PHE A 383 -12.54 -33.02 8.76
CA PHE A 383 -13.36 -31.81 8.80
C PHE A 383 -12.74 -30.81 9.77
N ASN A 384 -12.50 -29.60 9.27
CA ASN A 384 -11.85 -28.53 10.02
C ASN A 384 -12.74 -27.29 10.04
N VAL A 385 -12.74 -26.60 11.18
CA VAL A 385 -13.28 -25.25 11.32
C VAL A 385 -12.14 -24.33 11.74
N GLY A 386 -11.91 -23.28 10.96
CA GLY A 386 -10.84 -22.33 11.19
C GLY A 386 -11.29 -20.88 11.13
N ILE A 387 -10.50 -20.01 11.71
CA ILE A 387 -10.63 -18.56 11.60
C ILE A 387 -9.39 -17.99 10.93
N GLY A 388 -9.58 -17.04 10.03
CA GLY A 388 -8.50 -16.49 9.23
C GLY A 388 -8.84 -15.14 8.61
N GLY A 389 -7.83 -14.51 8.00
CA GLY A 389 -7.97 -13.22 7.33
C GLY A 389 -7.43 -13.29 5.91
N VAL A 390 -8.16 -12.70 4.95
CA VAL A 390 -7.69 -12.46 3.58
C VAL A 390 -7.32 -10.99 3.45
N PHE A 391 -6.10 -10.74 3.01
CA PHE A 391 -5.59 -9.43 2.64
C PHE A 391 -5.45 -9.30 1.12
N ARG A 392 -6.01 -8.23 0.55
CA ARG A 392 -5.78 -7.85 -0.85
C ARG A 392 -5.33 -6.40 -0.96
N THR A 393 -4.21 -6.20 -1.62
CA THR A 393 -3.75 -4.86 -1.98
C THR A 393 -4.75 -4.18 -2.90
N THR A 394 -4.79 -2.86 -2.87
CA THR A 394 -5.51 -2.05 -3.86
C THR A 394 -4.56 -1.63 -4.97
N LYS A 395 -5.10 -1.41 -6.17
CA LYS A 395 -4.38 -0.82 -7.29
C LYS A 395 -5.22 0.27 -7.92
N ARG A 396 -4.54 1.23 -8.55
CA ARG A 396 -5.19 2.30 -9.32
C ARG A 396 -6.05 1.68 -10.42
N ASP A 397 -7.27 2.17 -10.51
CA ASP A 397 -8.16 1.93 -11.63
C ASP A 397 -7.88 3.01 -12.69
N ILE A 398 -7.02 2.67 -13.65
CA ILE A 398 -6.58 3.51 -14.76
C ILE A 398 -7.40 3.15 -16.00
#